data_AF-A0A7S0PX38-F1
#
_entry.id   AF-A0A7S0PX38-F1
#
_cell.length_a   1.000
_cell.length_b   1.000
_cell.length_c   1.000
_cell.angle_alpha   90.00
_cell.angle_beta   90.00
_cell.angle_gamma   90.00
#
_symmetry.space_group_name_H-M   'P 1'
#
loop_
_entity.id
_entity.type
_entity.pdbx_description
1 polymer ?
#
loop_
_entity_poly.entity_id
_entity_poly.type
_entity_poly.pdbx_seq_one_letter_code
_entity_poly.pdbx_strand_id
1 'polypeptide(L)'
;DLSSSAADAADAAGAAGGGGEGIATFGTALTLSDRPFMSELWPDLACVPMGAGIAATDRGRAARLRTLEVLLDLACCRVTTTAEHLLDSKFLGSFGESDLQLRDELVRLLGALQAEPCCRQTAAFSLIEDMMRRLGSSTTEIFPDRFPSRTEPPT
;
A
#
# COMPACT_ATOMS: atom_id res chain seq x y z
N ASP A 1 -9.43 -33.66 -47.38
CA ASP A 1 -9.49 -32.20 -47.23
C ASP A 1 -10.80 -31.72 -46.63
N LEU A 2 -10.87 -31.66 -45.31
CA LEU A 2 -11.82 -30.83 -44.54
C LEU A 2 -11.19 -30.65 -43.13
N SER A 3 -10.47 -29.56 -42.91
CA SER A 3 -10.08 -29.14 -41.57
C SER A 3 -9.88 -27.63 -41.56
N SER A 4 -10.93 -26.90 -41.17
CA SER A 4 -10.90 -25.45 -40.98
C SER A 4 -10.76 -25.14 -39.50
N SER A 5 -9.61 -24.57 -39.18
CA SER A 5 -9.15 -24.08 -37.88
C SER A 5 -10.00 -22.92 -37.36
N ALA A 6 -10.58 -23.08 -36.17
CA ALA A 6 -11.17 -22.00 -35.39
C ALA A 6 -11.12 -22.32 -33.88
N ALA A 7 -9.92 -22.26 -33.31
CA ALA A 7 -9.72 -22.13 -31.86
C ALA A 7 -8.25 -21.74 -31.63
N ASP A 8 -7.96 -20.46 -31.50
CA ASP A 8 -6.86 -19.95 -30.66
C ASP A 8 -6.83 -18.42 -30.72
N ALA A 9 -7.46 -17.80 -29.72
CA ALA A 9 -7.23 -16.41 -29.37
C ALA A 9 -7.65 -16.20 -27.91
N ALA A 10 -6.92 -16.85 -27.00
CA ALA A 10 -7.02 -16.61 -25.57
C ALA A 10 -5.65 -16.86 -24.92
N ASP A 11 -4.70 -15.95 -25.11
CA ASP A 11 -3.62 -15.77 -24.14
C ASP A 11 -2.94 -14.41 -24.32
N ALA A 12 -3.10 -13.52 -23.33
CA ALA A 12 -2.20 -12.40 -23.06
C ALA A 12 -2.61 -11.75 -21.72
N ALA A 13 -2.54 -12.54 -20.65
CA ALA A 13 -2.41 -12.02 -19.29
C ALA A 13 -1.04 -12.47 -18.77
N GLY A 14 -0.05 -11.58 -18.72
CA GLY A 14 1.27 -11.96 -18.20
C GLY A 14 2.30 -10.85 -18.17
N ALA A 15 2.68 -10.47 -16.94
CA ALA A 15 3.95 -9.89 -16.53
C ALA A 15 4.22 -8.39 -16.82
N ALA A 16 3.70 -7.54 -15.94
CA ALA A 16 4.44 -6.36 -15.47
C ALA A 16 5.07 -6.67 -14.11
N GLY A 17 5.99 -7.65 -14.10
CA GLY A 17 6.85 -7.96 -12.96
C GLY A 17 8.22 -7.34 -13.18
N GLY A 18 8.34 -6.04 -12.92
CA GLY A 18 9.62 -5.34 -12.88
C GLY A 18 10.12 -5.26 -11.44
N GLY A 19 10.89 -6.27 -11.02
CA GLY A 19 11.68 -6.19 -9.78
C GLY A 19 12.82 -5.20 -9.97
N GLY A 20 12.67 -4.01 -9.40
CA GLY A 20 13.69 -2.98 -9.30
C GLY A 20 13.94 -2.63 -7.84
N GLU A 21 15.17 -2.82 -7.41
CA GLU A 21 15.67 -2.59 -6.06
C GLU A 21 15.57 -1.09 -5.69
N GLY A 22 14.52 -0.72 -4.95
CA GLY A 22 14.66 0.11 -3.74
C GLY A 22 14.72 1.64 -3.85
N ILE A 23 14.12 2.32 -4.83
CA ILE A 23 13.61 3.67 -4.57
C ILE A 23 12.23 3.49 -3.93
N ALA A 24 12.08 3.88 -2.66
CA ALA A 24 10.80 3.80 -1.98
C ALA A 24 9.80 4.72 -2.70
N THR A 25 8.93 4.13 -3.52
CA THR A 25 7.91 4.87 -4.27
C THR A 25 6.97 5.57 -3.29
N PHE A 26 6.99 6.90 -3.31
CA PHE A 26 6.17 7.77 -2.48
C PHE A 26 4.69 7.72 -2.88
N GLY A 27 4.39 7.40 -4.13
CA GLY A 27 3.00 7.38 -4.61
C GLY A 27 2.84 6.71 -5.96
N THR A 28 1.58 6.61 -6.39
CA THR A 28 1.20 6.06 -7.70
C THR A 28 0.52 7.14 -8.52
N ALA A 29 1.01 7.38 -9.74
CA ALA A 29 0.41 8.31 -10.70
C ALA A 29 -0.34 7.53 -11.79
N LEU A 30 -1.66 7.66 -11.82
CA LEU A 30 -2.51 7.05 -12.86
C LEU A 30 -2.55 7.95 -14.08
N THR A 31 -2.18 7.44 -15.26
CA THR A 31 -2.11 8.24 -16.49
C THR A 31 -2.99 7.66 -17.60
N LEU A 32 -3.59 8.51 -18.43
CA LEU A 32 -4.42 8.06 -19.55
C LEU A 32 -3.60 7.54 -20.75
N SER A 33 -2.31 7.81 -20.79
CA SER A 33 -1.43 7.43 -21.89
C SER A 33 -0.08 7.07 -21.34
N ASP A 34 0.56 6.11 -21.98
CA ASP A 34 1.92 5.73 -21.67
C ASP A 34 2.87 6.88 -22.01
N ARG A 35 3.57 7.39 -20.99
CA ARG A 35 4.50 8.51 -21.10
C ARG A 35 5.78 8.17 -20.34
N PRO A 36 6.76 7.54 -21.00
CA PRO A 36 7.99 7.06 -20.33
C PRO A 36 8.80 8.19 -19.70
N PHE A 37 8.67 9.42 -20.20
CA PHE A 37 9.32 10.59 -19.60
C PHE A 37 8.80 10.95 -18.20
N MET A 38 7.59 10.51 -17.83
CA MET A 38 7.05 10.77 -16.48
C MET A 38 7.86 10.04 -15.40
N SER A 39 8.32 8.81 -15.68
CA SER A 39 9.16 8.06 -14.75
C SER A 39 10.57 8.63 -14.64
N GLU A 40 11.05 9.36 -15.65
CA GLU A 40 12.34 10.06 -15.60
C GLU A 40 12.25 11.33 -14.76
N LEU A 41 11.15 12.08 -14.87
CA LEU A 41 10.93 13.31 -14.10
C LEU A 41 10.57 13.06 -12.63
N TRP A 42 9.84 11.98 -12.35
CA TRP A 42 9.42 11.61 -11.00
C TRP A 42 9.76 10.15 -10.70
N PRO A 43 11.04 9.85 -10.41
CA PRO A 43 11.47 8.49 -10.10
C PRO A 43 10.81 7.93 -8.83
N ASP A 44 10.33 8.80 -7.94
CA ASP A 44 9.67 8.41 -6.69
C ASP A 44 8.19 8.05 -6.90
N LEU A 45 7.64 8.22 -8.11
CA LEU A 45 6.25 7.88 -8.44
C LEU A 45 6.16 6.64 -9.33
N ALA A 46 5.38 5.66 -8.89
CA ALA A 46 4.97 4.55 -9.73
C ALA A 46 3.95 5.04 -10.78
N CYS A 47 4.37 5.18 -12.03
CA CYS A 47 3.50 5.61 -13.12
C CYS A 47 2.75 4.41 -13.72
N VAL A 48 1.41 4.41 -13.67
CA VAL A 48 0.57 3.32 -14.19
C VAL A 48 -0.34 3.87 -15.31
N PRO A 49 -0.11 3.48 -16.58
CA PRO A 49 -0.94 3.91 -17.70
C PRO A 49 -2.21 3.06 -17.84
N MET A 50 -3.35 3.69 -18.15
CA MET A 50 -4.64 3.03 -18.40
C MET A 50 -4.76 2.43 -19.81
N GLY A 51 -3.71 2.50 -20.62
CA GLY A 51 -3.63 1.90 -21.93
C GLY A 51 -2.28 2.16 -22.61
N ALA A 52 -1.88 1.25 -23.50
CA ALA A 52 -0.60 1.33 -24.20
C ALA A 52 -0.54 2.53 -25.17
N GLY A 53 0.60 3.22 -25.18
CA GLY A 53 0.86 4.35 -26.07
C GLY A 53 -0.07 5.55 -25.87
N ILE A 54 -0.11 6.44 -26.88
CA ILE A 54 -0.92 7.66 -26.86
C ILE A 54 -2.29 7.40 -27.50
N ALA A 55 -3.36 7.82 -26.83
CA ALA A 55 -4.71 7.72 -27.39
C ALA A 55 -4.84 8.66 -28.60
N ALA A 56 -4.71 8.12 -29.82
CA ALA A 56 -4.81 8.89 -31.06
C ALA A 56 -6.25 9.26 -31.45
N THR A 57 -7.26 8.63 -30.83
CA THR A 57 -8.68 8.86 -31.11
C THR A 57 -9.45 9.22 -29.85
N ASP A 58 -10.51 10.01 -30.01
CA ASP A 58 -11.41 10.35 -28.90
C ASP A 58 -12.07 9.13 -28.27
N ARG A 59 -12.40 8.11 -29.09
CA ARG A 59 -12.94 6.85 -28.59
C ARG A 59 -11.93 6.08 -27.73
N GLY A 60 -10.66 6.05 -28.15
CA GLY A 60 -9.58 5.44 -27.37
C GLY A 60 -9.35 6.18 -26.06
N ARG A 61 -9.42 7.52 -26.07
CA ARG A 61 -9.32 8.35 -24.86
C ARG A 61 -10.49 8.09 -23.90
N ALA A 62 -11.72 8.04 -24.42
CA ALA A 62 -12.92 7.79 -23.61
C ALA A 62 -12.89 6.41 -22.95
N ALA A 63 -12.42 5.38 -23.65
CA ALA A 63 -12.28 4.04 -23.06
C ALA A 63 -11.31 4.02 -21.88
N ARG A 64 -10.16 4.70 -22.00
CA ARG A 64 -9.15 4.77 -20.93
C ARG A 64 -9.61 5.62 -19.74
N LEU A 65 -10.35 6.69 -20.02
CA LEU A 65 -11.01 7.48 -18.97
C LEU A 65 -12.00 6.61 -18.20
N ARG A 66 -12.77 5.79 -18.90
CA ARG A 66 -13.72 4.88 -18.25
C ARG A 66 -13.02 3.84 -17.37
N THR A 67 -11.88 3.29 -17.81
CA THR A 67 -11.04 2.40 -16.98
C THR A 67 -10.56 3.12 -15.73
N LEU A 68 -10.09 4.36 -15.86
CA LEU A 68 -9.64 5.17 -14.74
C LEU A 68 -10.77 5.39 -13.72
N GLU A 69 -11.96 5.78 -14.18
CA GLU A 69 -13.14 5.96 -13.33
C GLU A 69 -13.47 4.69 -12.54
N VAL A 70 -13.53 3.54 -13.21
CA VAL A 70 -13.83 2.26 -12.56
C VAL A 70 -12.77 1.89 -11.51
N LEU A 71 -11.50 2.19 -11.79
CA LEU A 71 -10.42 1.96 -10.84
C LEU A 71 -10.55 2.87 -9.62
N LEU A 72 -10.88 4.15 -9.81
CA LEU A 72 -11.13 5.09 -8.71
C LEU A 72 -12.36 4.67 -7.89
N ASP A 73 -13.44 4.24 -8.53
CA ASP A 73 -14.62 3.72 -7.82
C ASP A 73 -14.25 2.50 -6.97
N LEU A 74 -13.49 1.55 -7.53
CA LEU A 74 -12.98 0.39 -6.80
C LEU A 74 -12.08 0.80 -5.63
N ALA A 75 -11.18 1.75 -5.84
CA ALA A 75 -10.30 2.27 -4.79
C ALA A 75 -11.14 2.88 -3.66
N CYS A 76 -12.11 3.73 -3.98
CA CYS A 76 -13.04 4.31 -3.01
C CYS A 76 -13.82 3.22 -2.24
N CYS A 77 -14.28 2.17 -2.92
CA CYS A 77 -14.96 1.05 -2.25
C CYS A 77 -14.03 0.29 -1.30
N ARG A 78 -12.75 0.14 -1.64
CA ARG A 78 -11.77 -0.60 -0.82
C ARG A 78 -11.18 0.24 0.32
N VAL A 79 -11.11 1.56 0.17
CA VAL A 79 -10.56 2.51 1.17
C VAL A 79 -11.60 2.84 2.26
N THR A 80 -12.68 2.07 2.37
CA THR A 80 -13.77 2.32 3.34
C THR A 80 -13.36 2.18 4.81
N THR A 81 -12.16 1.67 5.11
CA THR A 81 -11.63 1.53 6.47
C THR A 81 -10.29 2.24 6.62
N THR A 82 -10.32 3.53 7.01
CA THR A 82 -9.15 4.34 7.39
C THR A 82 -8.29 3.67 8.47
N ALA A 83 -8.89 2.78 9.26
CA ALA A 83 -8.23 2.05 10.33
C ALA A 83 -7.17 1.03 9.85
N GLU A 84 -7.23 0.57 8.59
CA GLU A 84 -6.28 -0.44 8.07
C GLU A 84 -4.83 0.04 7.97
N HIS A 85 -4.63 1.36 8.04
CA HIS A 85 -3.31 1.99 8.00
C HIS A 85 -2.97 2.74 9.29
N LEU A 86 -3.77 2.58 10.35
CA LEU A 86 -3.60 3.34 11.59
C LEU A 86 -2.21 3.14 12.22
N LEU A 87 -1.67 1.92 12.12
CA LEU A 87 -0.36 1.56 12.66
C LEU A 87 0.77 1.70 11.64
N ASP A 88 0.48 2.05 10.39
CA ASP A 88 1.50 2.24 9.35
C ASP A 88 2.13 3.63 9.46
N SER A 89 3.44 3.68 9.70
CA SER A 89 4.20 4.91 9.89
C SER A 89 4.18 5.83 8.66
N LYS A 90 3.86 5.32 7.47
CA LYS A 90 3.77 6.10 6.24
C LYS A 90 2.57 7.04 6.20
N PHE A 91 1.53 6.76 6.99
CA PHE A 91 0.27 7.51 6.97
C PHE A 91 0.13 8.51 8.12
N LEU A 92 1.17 8.71 8.93
CA LEU A 92 1.12 9.61 10.11
C LEU A 92 0.76 11.05 9.78
N GLY A 93 1.13 11.54 8.59
CA GLY A 93 0.78 12.88 8.14
C GLY A 93 -0.70 13.04 7.75
N SER A 94 -1.46 11.96 7.64
CA SER A 94 -2.86 11.96 7.22
C SER A 94 -3.85 11.85 8.37
N PHE A 95 -3.39 11.52 9.58
CA PHE A 95 -4.23 11.26 10.74
C PHE A 95 -4.45 12.50 11.61
N GLY A 96 -5.64 12.60 12.20
CA GLY A 96 -5.97 13.62 13.19
C GLY A 96 -5.38 13.30 14.57
N GLU A 97 -5.46 14.24 15.50
CA GLU A 97 -4.95 14.07 16.87
C GLU A 97 -5.61 12.87 17.60
N SER A 98 -6.91 12.67 17.41
CA SER A 98 -7.65 11.54 18.00
C SER A 98 -7.17 10.18 17.50
N ASP A 99 -6.79 10.09 16.23
CA ASP A 99 -6.34 8.85 15.60
C ASP A 99 -4.92 8.50 16.08
N LEU A 100 -4.06 9.51 16.21
CA LEU A 100 -2.72 9.35 16.79
C LEU A 100 -2.79 8.91 18.25
N GLN A 101 -3.71 9.46 19.04
CA GLN A 101 -3.95 9.01 20.42
C GLN A 101 -4.40 7.54 20.45
N LEU A 102 -5.35 7.15 19.59
CA LEU A 102 -5.81 5.76 19.50
C LEU A 102 -4.66 4.82 19.12
N ARG A 103 -3.83 5.21 18.15
CA ARG A 103 -2.63 4.47 17.73
C ARG A 103 -1.70 4.23 18.91
N ASP A 104 -1.38 5.28 19.65
CA ASP A 104 -0.44 5.21 20.78
C ASP A 104 -0.98 4.32 21.89
N GLU A 105 -2.28 4.38 22.17
CA GLU A 105 -2.95 3.48 23.13
C GLU A 105 -2.92 2.00 22.69
N LEU A 106 -3.14 1.72 21.40
CA LEU A 106 -3.05 0.36 20.85
C LEU A 106 -1.63 -0.21 20.93
N VAL A 107 -0.62 0.61 20.61
CA VAL A 107 0.79 0.23 20.73
C VAL A 107 1.15 -0.03 22.21
N ARG A 108 0.70 0.83 23.13
CA ARG A 108 0.89 0.67 24.57
C ARG A 108 0.25 -0.61 25.10
N LEU A 109 -0.99 -0.90 24.68
CA LEU A 109 -1.69 -2.12 25.04
C LEU A 109 -0.93 -3.37 24.56
N LEU A 110 -0.47 -3.38 23.30
CA LEU A 110 0.29 -4.49 22.76
C LEU A 110 1.61 -4.70 23.52
N GLY A 111 2.33 -3.62 23.84
CA GLY A 111 3.55 -3.68 24.64
C GLY A 111 3.32 -4.27 26.03
N ALA A 112 2.24 -3.85 26.70
CA ALA A 112 1.86 -4.41 28.01
C ALA A 112 1.51 -5.90 27.92
N LEU A 113 0.78 -6.33 26.89
CA LEU A 113 0.42 -7.74 26.69
C LEU A 113 1.62 -8.61 26.32
N GLN A 114 2.60 -8.07 25.60
CA GLN A 114 3.83 -8.77 25.24
C GLN A 114 4.80 -8.91 26.43
N ALA A 115 4.76 -7.99 27.38
CA ALA A 115 5.56 -8.05 28.60
C ALA A 115 5.13 -9.18 29.54
N GLU A 116 3.85 -9.57 29.51
CA GLU A 116 3.29 -10.63 30.34
C GLU A 116 3.30 -12.01 29.63
N PRO A 117 4.11 -12.99 30.08
CA PRO A 117 4.26 -14.28 29.40
C PRO A 117 2.98 -15.12 29.37
N CYS A 118 2.13 -14.96 30.38
CA CYS A 118 0.86 -15.67 30.50
C CYS A 118 -0.15 -15.20 29.45
N CYS A 119 -0.13 -13.92 29.07
CA CYS A 119 -1.02 -13.35 28.06
C CYS A 119 -0.70 -13.90 26.66
N ARG A 120 0.58 -14.06 26.33
CA ARG A 120 1.05 -14.63 25.05
C ARG A 120 0.58 -16.06 24.80
N GLN A 121 0.34 -16.83 25.85
CA GLN A 121 -0.07 -18.24 25.74
C GLN A 121 -1.57 -18.41 25.52
N THR A 122 -2.35 -17.34 25.59
CA THR A 122 -3.81 -17.40 25.40
C THR A 122 -4.19 -17.38 23.92
N ALA A 123 -5.23 -18.13 23.56
CA ALA A 123 -5.81 -18.09 22.21
C ALA A 123 -6.37 -16.71 21.83
N ALA A 124 -6.66 -15.85 22.82
CA ALA A 124 -7.09 -14.47 22.57
C ALA A 124 -5.95 -13.60 22.01
N PHE A 125 -4.70 -13.93 22.32
CA PHE A 125 -3.54 -13.16 21.88
C PHE A 125 -3.36 -13.21 20.36
N SER A 126 -3.58 -14.37 19.72
CA SER A 126 -3.50 -14.48 18.25
C SER A 126 -4.54 -13.63 17.53
N LEU A 127 -5.74 -13.47 18.11
CA LEU A 127 -6.78 -12.58 17.57
C LEU A 127 -6.34 -11.11 17.63
N ILE A 128 -5.65 -10.73 18.72
CA ILE A 128 -5.10 -9.38 18.87
C ILE A 128 -3.98 -9.16 17.87
N GLU A 129 -3.08 -10.13 17.67
CA GLU A 129 -2.02 -10.03 16.65
C GLU A 129 -2.58 -9.90 15.24
N ASP A 130 -3.59 -10.70 14.89
CA ASP A 130 -4.26 -10.61 13.59
C ASP A 130 -4.97 -9.27 13.41
N MET A 131 -5.61 -8.75 14.46
CA MET A 131 -6.20 -7.40 14.45
C MET A 131 -5.12 -6.33 14.23
N MET A 132 -4.01 -6.38 14.97
CA MET A 132 -2.92 -5.42 14.82
C MET A 132 -2.30 -5.49 13.41
N ARG A 133 -2.15 -6.69 12.85
CA ARG A 133 -1.69 -6.88 11.47
C ARG A 133 -2.66 -6.25 10.45
N ARG A 134 -3.97 -6.42 10.66
CA ARG A 134 -5.01 -5.79 9.83
C ARG A 134 -5.03 -4.26 9.94
N LEU A 135 -4.59 -3.70 11.07
CA LEU A 135 -4.44 -2.26 11.29
C LEU A 135 -3.14 -1.67 10.74
N GLY A 136 -2.34 -2.47 10.02
CA GLY A 136 -1.11 -1.99 9.37
C GLY A 136 0.17 -2.22 10.16
N SER A 137 0.13 -2.99 11.26
CA SER A 137 1.34 -3.39 11.99
C SER A 137 2.15 -4.36 11.12
N SER A 138 3.04 -3.80 10.32
CA SER A 138 4.08 -4.57 9.66
C SER A 138 5.10 -4.93 10.73
N THR A 139 5.18 -6.22 11.04
CA THR A 139 6.00 -6.87 12.08
C THR A 139 7.50 -6.50 12.09
N THR A 140 7.96 -5.59 11.24
CA THR A 140 9.38 -5.26 11.06
C THR A 140 9.82 -3.93 11.69
N GLU A 141 8.93 -2.96 11.98
CA GLU A 141 9.37 -1.61 12.44
C GLU A 141 8.67 -1.06 13.70
N ILE A 142 8.43 -1.88 14.72
CA ILE A 142 7.88 -1.39 16.01
C ILE A 142 8.98 -0.85 16.95
N PHE A 143 10.26 -0.81 16.52
CA PHE A 143 11.33 -0.22 17.33
C PHE A 143 12.34 0.57 16.48
N PRO A 144 12.09 1.87 16.24
CA PRO A 144 13.19 2.80 16.19
C PRO A 144 13.61 3.13 17.63
N ASP A 145 14.84 2.75 17.97
CA ASP A 145 15.61 3.21 19.14
C ASP A 145 15.50 4.74 19.32
N ARG A 146 14.45 5.21 19.99
CA ARG A 146 14.27 6.64 20.26
C ARG A 146 14.10 6.91 21.75
N PHE A 147 15.04 6.41 22.53
CA PHE A 147 15.47 7.07 23.76
C PHE A 147 17.01 7.16 23.76
N PRO A 148 17.61 8.27 23.28
CA PRO A 148 18.97 8.57 23.69
C PRO A 148 18.94 8.79 25.21
N SER A 149 19.56 7.87 25.95
CA SER A 149 19.82 8.01 27.37
C SER A 149 20.52 9.35 27.57
N ARG A 150 19.85 10.27 28.25
CA ARG A 150 20.39 11.57 28.64
C ARG A 150 21.49 11.30 29.65
N THR A 151 22.72 11.12 29.18
CA THR A 151 23.91 11.09 30.03
C THR A 151 24.11 12.50 30.56
N GLU A 152 23.82 12.70 31.84
CA GLU A 152 24.26 13.88 32.60
C GLU A 152 25.80 13.93 32.58
N PRO A 153 26.41 15.10 32.32
CA PRO A 153 27.84 15.24 32.46
C PRO A 153 28.21 15.35 33.96
N PRO A 154 29.28 14.70 34.43
CA PRO A 154 29.76 14.88 35.79
C PRO A 154 30.47 16.25 35.94
N THR A 155 30.07 16.95 37.00
CA THR A 155 30.73 18.03 37.78
C THR A 155 31.87 18.83 37.16
#